data_AF-A0A357CHX1-F1
#
_entry.id   AF-A0A357CHX1-F1
#
_cell.length_a   1.000
_cell.length_b   1.000
_cell.length_c   1.000
_cell.angle_alpha   90.00
_cell.angle_beta   90.00
_cell.angle_gamma   90.00
#
_symmetry.space_group_name_H-M   'P 1'
#
loop_
_entity.id
_entity.type
_entity.pdbx_description
1 polymer ?
#
loop_
_entity_poly.entity_id
_entity_poly.type
_entity_poly.pdbx_seq_one_letter_code
_entity_poly.pdbx_strand_id
1 'polypeptide(L)'
;SIVALIVAFGLSLNAAVHYLNRLRLEDRPGEDPAIGVERATVLIGPALVLTSLILAFGLGITVLSALPSLRLFGKLSALTLVAALVGDLLLLPASVLLYRR
;
A
#
# COMPACT_ATOMS: atom_id res chain seq x y z
N SER A 1 6.38 -3.71 -16.89
CA SER A 1 6.76 -2.31 -17.18
C SER A 1 7.56 -1.78 -16.01
N ILE A 2 8.75 -1.22 -16.26
CA ILE A 2 9.59 -0.64 -15.19
C ILE A 2 8.86 0.51 -14.48
N VAL A 3 8.13 1.33 -15.24
CA VAL A 3 7.35 2.45 -14.68
C VAL A 3 6.30 1.96 -13.67
N ALA A 4 5.59 0.87 -13.98
CA ALA A 4 4.61 0.28 -13.07
C ALA A 4 5.24 -0.14 -11.73
N LEU A 5 6.43 -0.74 -11.79
CA LEU A 5 7.18 -1.15 -10.60
C LEU A 5 7.64 0.05 -9.79
N ILE A 6 8.16 1.10 -10.43
CA ILE A 6 8.59 2.33 -9.75
C ILE A 6 7.40 3.00 -9.04
N VAL A 7 6.25 3.11 -9.71
CA VAL A 7 5.04 3.70 -9.14
C VAL A 7 4.54 2.87 -7.95
N ALA A 8 4.45 1.55 -8.11
CA ALA A 8 4.01 0.67 -7.03
C ALA A 8 4.98 0.69 -5.83
N PHE A 9 6.29 0.71 -6.08
CA PHE A 9 7.30 0.83 -5.03
C PHE A 9 7.20 2.16 -4.29
N GLY A 10 7.06 3.28 -5.02
CA GLY A 10 6.86 4.59 -4.41
C GLY A 10 5.58 4.67 -3.57
N LEU A 11 4.48 4.06 -4.05
CA LEU A 11 3.22 3.97 -3.31
C LEU A 11 3.37 3.16 -2.02
N SER A 12 4.02 1.99 -2.10
CA SER A 12 4.28 1.13 -0.95
C SER A 12 5.18 1.81 0.09
N LEU A 13 6.23 2.51 -0.34
CA LEU A 13 7.05 3.33 0.56
C LEU A 13 6.26 4.43 1.25
N ASN A 14 5.39 5.14 0.51
CA ASN A 14 4.53 6.16 1.09
C ASN A 14 3.56 5.56 2.13
N ALA A 15 2.95 4.42 1.80
CA ALA A 15 2.06 3.70 2.71
C ALA A 15 2.78 3.29 4.00
N ALA A 16 3.99 2.74 3.87
CA ALA A 16 4.85 2.36 4.99
C ALA A 16 5.17 3.55 5.89
N VAL A 17 5.60 4.69 5.32
CA VAL A 17 5.91 5.90 6.09
C VAL A 17 4.69 6.42 6.84
N HIS A 18 3.55 6.50 6.17
CA HIS A 18 2.31 7.00 6.78
C HIS A 18 1.84 6.07 7.91
N TYR A 19 1.91 4.75 7.68
CA TYR A 19 1.61 3.72 8.66
C TYR A 19 2.52 3.79 9.88
N LEU A 20 3.84 3.80 9.68
CA LEU A 20 4.84 3.84 10.76
C LEU A 20 4.74 5.13 11.57
N ASN A 21 4.46 6.26 10.90
CA ASN A 21 4.23 7.52 11.58
C ASN A 21 2.98 7.43 12.49
N ARG A 22 1.89 6.83 12.01
CA ARG A 22 0.68 6.67 12.82
C ARG A 22 0.88 5.70 13.97
N LEU A 23 1.59 4.60 13.74
CA LEU A 23 1.95 3.65 14.80
C LEU A 23 2.75 4.33 15.91
N ARG A 24 3.75 5.14 15.56
CA ARG A 24 4.54 5.90 16.54
C ARG A 24 3.70 6.88 17.38
N LEU A 25 2.64 7.45 16.81
CA LEU A 25 1.73 8.35 17.51
C LEU A 25 0.74 7.59 18.42
N GLU A 26 0.42 6.35 18.08
CA GLU A 26 -0.54 5.53 18.83
C GLU A 26 0.13 4.64 19.88
N ASP A 27 1.44 4.44 19.78
CA ASP A 27 2.24 3.69 20.77
C ASP A 27 2.17 4.35 22.14
N ARG A 28 1.78 3.56 23.14
CA ARG A 28 1.72 3.97 24.55
C ARG A 28 2.71 3.17 25.39
N PRO A 29 3.42 3.79 26.35
CA PRO A 29 4.33 3.08 27.24
C PRO A 29 3.57 2.00 28.05
N GLY A 30 4.08 0.77 28.03
CA GLY A 30 3.51 -0.36 28.79
C GLY A 30 2.30 -1.04 28.16
N GLU A 31 1.85 -0.62 26.97
CA GLU A 31 0.78 -1.27 26.21
C GLU A 31 1.36 -2.37 25.30
N ASP A 32 0.60 -3.45 25.07
CA ASP A 32 0.99 -4.52 24.15
C ASP A 32 1.19 -3.94 22.72
N PRO A 33 2.37 -4.14 22.09
CA PRO A 33 2.63 -3.70 20.73
C PRO A 33 1.56 -4.11 19.71
N ALA A 34 0.87 -5.24 19.92
CA ALA A 34 -0.21 -5.70 19.06
C ALA A 34 -1.38 -4.71 18.99
N ILE A 35 -1.69 -4.05 20.11
CA ILE A 35 -2.79 -3.09 20.20
C ILE A 35 -2.46 -1.81 19.41
N GLY A 36 -1.22 -1.32 19.52
CA GLY A 36 -0.75 -0.18 18.74
C GLY A 36 -0.80 -0.45 17.23
N VAL A 37 -0.35 -1.65 16.82
CA VAL A 37 -0.41 -2.12 15.43
C VAL A 37 -1.86 -2.16 14.94
N GLU A 38 -2.77 -2.78 15.68
CA GLU A 38 -4.19 -2.88 15.29
C GLU A 38 -4.83 -1.51 15.11
N ARG A 39 -4.64 -0.59 16.07
CA ARG A 39 -5.19 0.77 15.98
C ARG A 39 -4.62 1.50 14.77
N ALA A 40 -3.31 1.46 14.56
CA ALA A 40 -2.68 2.10 13.42
C ALA A 40 -3.23 1.55 12.10
N THR A 41 -3.39 0.23 11.97
CA THR A 41 -3.98 -0.42 10.79
C THR A 41 -5.41 0.03 10.53
N VAL A 42 -6.28 0.03 11.55
CA VAL A 42 -7.70 0.41 11.39
C VAL A 42 -7.83 1.88 11.01
N LEU A 43 -7.00 2.76 11.57
CA LEU A 43 -7.07 4.20 11.34
C LEU A 43 -6.55 4.60 9.95
N ILE A 44 -5.54 3.91 9.43
CA ILE A 44 -4.85 4.32 8.19
C ILE A 44 -5.18 3.43 6.99
N GLY A 45 -5.57 2.17 7.23
CA GLY A 45 -5.89 1.18 6.21
C GLY A 45 -6.89 1.68 5.16
N PRO A 46 -8.03 2.28 5.55
CA PRO A 46 -8.99 2.82 4.57
C PRO A 46 -8.39 3.89 3.65
N ALA A 47 -7.53 4.76 4.17
CA ALA A 47 -6.86 5.80 3.37
C ALA A 47 -5.87 5.19 2.36
N LEU A 48 -5.10 4.18 2.78
CA LEU A 48 -4.18 3.45 1.91
C LEU A 48 -4.92 2.67 0.81
N VAL A 49 -6.05 2.03 1.15
CA VAL A 49 -6.90 1.33 0.19
C VAL A 49 -7.47 2.30 -0.84
N LEU A 50 -8.06 3.42 -0.40
CA LEU A 50 -8.68 4.38 -1.31
C LEU A 50 -7.67 4.98 -2.29
N THR A 51 -6.52 5.44 -1.79
CA THR A 51 -5.46 6.03 -2.64
C THR A 51 -4.93 5.02 -3.66
N SER A 52 -4.69 3.78 -3.24
CA SER A 52 -4.21 2.72 -4.13
C SER A 52 -5.24 2.31 -5.17
N LEU A 53 -6.51 2.22 -4.80
CA LEU A 53 -7.60 1.93 -5.73
C LEU A 53 -7.77 3.04 -6.77
N ILE A 54 -7.76 4.31 -6.34
CA ILE A 54 -7.84 5.46 -7.25
C ILE A 54 -6.71 5.40 -8.28
N LEU A 55 -5.47 5.10 -7.85
CA LEU A 55 -4.34 4.94 -8.77
C LEU A 55 -4.47 3.71 -9.67
N ALA A 56 -4.92 2.57 -9.13
CA ALA A 56 -5.11 1.35 -9.89
C ALA A 56 -6.15 1.53 -11.00
N PHE A 57 -7.28 2.19 -10.71
CA PHE A 57 -8.28 2.54 -11.72
C PHE A 57 -7.79 3.62 -12.68
N GLY A 58 -7.13 4.67 -12.17
CA GLY A 58 -6.59 5.77 -12.97
C GLY A 58 -5.54 5.30 -14.00
N LEU A 59 -4.63 4.41 -13.62
CA LEU A 59 -3.72 3.77 -14.57
C LEU A 59 -4.41 2.65 -15.35
N GLY A 60 -5.36 1.94 -14.73
CA GLY A 60 -6.11 0.85 -15.35
C GLY A 60 -6.93 1.28 -16.55
N ILE A 61 -7.40 2.54 -16.61
CA ILE A 61 -8.12 3.07 -17.77
C ILE A 61 -7.29 3.02 -19.06
N THR A 62 -5.96 3.03 -18.95
CA THR A 62 -5.06 2.93 -20.11
C THR A 62 -5.15 1.59 -20.84
N VAL A 63 -5.77 0.56 -20.23
CA VAL A 63 -6.11 -0.71 -20.88
C VAL A 63 -7.04 -0.50 -22.08
N LEU A 64 -7.89 0.52 -22.04
CA LEU A 64 -8.82 0.86 -23.13
C LEU A 64 -8.13 1.51 -24.34
N SER A 65 -6.84 1.85 -24.23
CA SER A 65 -6.10 2.48 -25.32
C SER A 65 -6.02 1.61 -26.58
N ALA A 66 -6.01 2.28 -27.74
CA ALA A 66 -5.74 1.66 -29.03
C ALA A 66 -4.26 1.29 -29.22
N LEU A 67 -3.35 1.90 -28.43
CA LEU A 67 -1.92 1.60 -28.49
C LEU A 67 -1.59 0.35 -27.67
N PRO A 68 -1.01 -0.71 -28.28
CA PRO A 68 -0.71 -1.97 -27.57
C PRO A 68 0.19 -1.78 -26.34
N SER A 69 1.17 -0.88 -26.43
CA SER A 69 2.10 -0.57 -25.34
C SER A 69 1.40 0.02 -24.11
N LEU A 70 0.42 0.92 -24.32
CA LEU A 70 -0.38 1.50 -23.23
C LEU A 70 -1.32 0.47 -22.62
N ARG A 71 -1.92 -0.40 -23.45
CA ARG A 71 -2.77 -1.47 -22.94
C ARG A 71 -2.00 -2.44 -22.05
N LEU A 72 -0.80 -2.82 -22.45
CA LEU A 72 0.08 -3.68 -21.64
C LEU A 72 0.51 -2.98 -20.35
N PHE A 73 0.85 -1.69 -20.44
CA PHE A 73 1.15 -0.87 -19.27
C PHE A 73 0.00 -0.86 -18.28
N GLY A 74 -1.23 -0.56 -18.73
CA GLY A 74 -2.41 -0.51 -17.86
C GLY A 74 -2.67 -1.84 -17.14
N LYS A 75 -2.58 -2.97 -17.85
CA LYS A 75 -2.79 -4.30 -17.25
C LYS A 75 -1.74 -4.60 -16.16
N LEU A 76 -0.46 -4.37 -16.48
CA LEU A 76 0.63 -4.63 -15.54
C LEU A 76 0.56 -3.68 -14.35
N SER A 77 0.34 -2.38 -14.57
CA SER A 77 0.23 -1.39 -13.50
C SER A 77 -0.93 -1.67 -12.56
N ALA A 78 -2.12 -1.99 -13.08
CA ALA A 78 -3.27 -2.32 -12.24
C ALA A 78 -2.97 -3.56 -11.37
N LEU A 79 -2.40 -4.61 -11.95
CA LEU A 79 -2.02 -5.82 -11.21
C LEU A 79 -0.96 -5.53 -10.14
N THR A 80 0.10 -4.81 -10.49
CA THR A 80 1.18 -4.46 -9.57
C THR A 80 0.66 -3.59 -8.41
N LEU A 81 -0.22 -2.62 -8.67
CA LEU A 81 -0.78 -1.75 -7.64
C LEU A 81 -1.70 -2.51 -6.68
N VAL A 82 -2.52 -3.43 -7.18
CA VAL A 82 -3.35 -4.30 -6.32
C VAL A 82 -2.46 -5.21 -5.46
N ALA A 83 -1.42 -5.81 -6.06
CA ALA A 83 -0.47 -6.63 -5.31
C ALA A 83 0.29 -5.83 -4.24
N ALA A 84 0.69 -4.59 -4.55
CA ALA A 84 1.34 -3.69 -3.60
C ALA A 84 0.41 -3.35 -2.43
N LEU A 85 -0.85 -2.99 -2.69
CA LEU A 85 -1.84 -2.71 -1.65
C LEU A 85 -2.03 -3.92 -0.70
N VAL A 86 -2.14 -5.13 -1.26
CA VAL A 86 -2.27 -6.35 -0.44
C VAL A 86 -1.01 -6.58 0.40
N GLY A 87 0.17 -6.36 -0.18
CA GLY A 87 1.44 -6.41 0.55
C GLY A 87 1.48 -5.40 1.69
N ASP A 88 1.08 -4.16 1.45
CA ASP A 88 1.09 -3.08 2.44
C ASP A 88 0.10 -3.35 3.59
N LEU A 89 -1.07 -3.93 3.32
CA LEU A 89 -2.06 -4.23 4.36
C LEU A 89 -1.75 -5.50 5.16
N LEU A 90 -1.06 -6.47 4.58
CA LEU A 90 -0.81 -7.77 5.22
C LEU A 90 0.62 -7.88 5.76
N LEU A 91 1.61 -7.66 4.90
CA LEU A 91 3.02 -7.89 5.25
C LEU A 91 3.55 -6.79 6.16
N LEU A 92 3.08 -5.56 6.00
CA LEU A 92 3.55 -4.41 6.77
C LEU A 92 3.17 -4.50 8.26
N PRO A 93 1.90 -4.71 8.67
CA PRO A 93 1.59 -4.91 10.09
C PRO A 93 2.22 -6.20 10.64
N ALA A 94 2.28 -7.27 9.86
CA ALA A 94 2.89 -8.53 10.29
C ALA A 94 4.40 -8.39 10.56
N SER A 95 5.13 -7.71 9.67
CA SER A 95 6.57 -7.47 9.85
C SER A 95 6.86 -6.57 11.04
N VAL A 96 6.05 -5.53 11.24
CA VAL A 96 6.19 -4.63 12.40
C VAL A 96 5.89 -5.35 13.71
N LEU A 97 4.85 -6.19 13.75
CA LEU A 97 4.53 -6.99 14.94
C LEU A 97 5.64 -8.00 15.25
N LEU A 98 6.20 -8.65 14.23
CA LEU A 98 7.30 -9.60 14.39
C LEU A 98 8.58 -8.92 14.91
N TYR A 99 8.90 -7.73 14.44
CA TYR A 99 10.08 -6.98 14.88
C TYR A 99 9.96 -6.46 16.33
N ARG A 100 8.72 -6.32 16.83
CA ARG A 100 8.42 -5.82 18.18
C ARG A 100 8.16 -6.91 19.22
N ARG A 101 8.17 -8.17 18.80
CA ARG A 101 8.21 -9.34 19.69
C ARG A 101 9.63 -9.57 20.20
#